data_AF-A0AAV7T030-F1
#
_entry.id   AF-A0AAV7T030-F1
#
_cell.length_a   1.000
_cell.length_b   1.000
_cell.length_c   1.000
_cell.angle_alpha   90.00
_cell.angle_beta   90.00
_cell.angle_gamma   90.00
#
_symmetry.space_group_name_H-M   'P 1'
#
loop_
_entity.id
_entity.type
_entity.pdbx_description
1 polymer ?
#
loop_
_entity_poly.entity_id
_entity_poly.type
_entity_poly.pdbx_seq_one_letter_code
_entity_poly.pdbx_strand_id
1 'polypeptide(L)'
;MAERRLLWEQAAAELFDTIRDPDITTSVNTRLRASSNIIKDLEKARISELKKWWEMTSLTKYMENDRVPRGLRILIVPTLGDMDPDLLEEWRSHTAACSRKLIGTLITQAKRLMEAQMEIIETSLKELEGIPNQQGVPTLLKKWKYVLKRRKMK
;
A
#
# COMPACT_ATOMS: atom_id res chain seq x y z
N MET A 1 47.25 36.39 -1.98
CA MET A 1 46.91 34.97 -1.74
C MET A 1 46.53 34.67 -0.29
N ALA A 2 47.03 35.41 0.71
CA ALA A 2 46.70 35.19 2.13
C ALA A 2 45.23 35.49 2.49
N GLU A 3 44.63 36.57 1.96
CA GLU A 3 43.24 36.97 2.30
C GLU A 3 42.18 35.95 1.89
N ARG A 4 42.34 35.27 0.74
CA ARG A 4 41.39 34.21 0.34
C ARG A 4 41.42 33.04 1.33
N ARG A 5 42.59 32.68 1.85
CA ARG A 5 42.72 31.58 2.80
C ARG A 5 42.02 31.89 4.12
N LEU A 6 42.15 33.13 4.60
CA LEU A 6 41.49 33.62 5.80
C LEU A 6 39.96 33.62 5.66
N LEU A 7 39.44 34.04 4.51
CA LEU A 7 38.00 34.01 4.20
C LEU A 7 37.44 32.58 4.19
N TRP A 8 38.19 31.62 3.65
CA TRP A 8 37.80 30.21 3.67
C TRP A 8 37.83 29.61 5.07
N GLU A 9 38.81 29.99 5.90
CA GLU A 9 38.91 29.53 7.28
C GLU A 9 37.79 30.10 8.17
N GLN A 10 37.44 31.38 8.00
CA GLN A 10 36.33 32.00 8.71
C GLN A 10 34.97 31.41 8.28
N ALA A 11 34.74 31.27 6.97
CA ALA A 11 33.52 30.67 6.45
C ALA A 11 33.38 29.20 6.89
N ALA A 12 34.49 28.45 6.98
CA ALA A 12 34.48 27.09 7.49
C ALA A 12 34.16 27.05 8.99
N ALA A 13 34.76 27.92 9.80
CA ALA A 13 34.51 27.99 11.25
C ALA A 13 33.04 28.30 11.57
N GLU A 14 32.43 29.27 10.87
CA GLU A 14 31.00 29.59 11.02
C GLU A 14 30.10 28.41 10.64
N LEU A 15 30.47 27.66 9.59
CA LEU A 15 29.77 26.45 9.18
C LEU A 15 29.83 25.34 10.25
N PHE A 16 31.02 25.13 10.83
CA PHE A 16 31.21 24.11 11.87
C PHE A 16 30.55 24.49 13.20
N ASP A 17 30.52 25.77 13.59
CA ASP A 17 29.79 26.22 14.78
C ASP A 17 28.27 26.09 14.60
N THR A 18 27.74 26.37 13.40
CA THR A 18 26.33 26.13 13.07
C THR A 18 25.95 24.65 13.15
N ILE A 19 26.86 23.75 12.76
CA ILE A 19 26.63 22.29 12.86
C ILE A 19 26.77 21.79 14.31
N ARG A 20 27.53 22.48 15.15
CA ARG A 20 27.75 22.12 16.55
C ARG A 20 26.57 22.50 17.45
N ASP A 21 25.60 23.25 16.93
CA ASP A 21 24.36 23.56 17.62
C ASP A 21 23.55 22.26 17.90
N PRO A 22 23.35 21.90 19.18
CA PRO A 22 22.61 20.70 19.55
C PRO A 22 21.13 20.75 19.11
N ASP A 23 20.53 21.92 18.91
CA ASP A 23 19.16 22.06 18.42
C ASP A 23 19.07 21.76 16.92
N ILE A 24 20.05 22.17 16.13
CA ILE A 24 20.12 21.89 14.69
C ILE A 24 20.35 20.39 14.47
N THR A 25 21.26 19.77 15.21
CA THR A 25 21.54 18.33 15.11
C THR A 25 20.38 17.45 15.60
N THR A 26 19.69 17.86 16.67
CA THR A 26 18.46 17.19 17.15
C THR A 26 17.32 17.31 16.14
N SER A 27 17.13 18.48 15.54
CA SER A 27 16.12 18.73 14.50
C SER A 27 16.34 17.88 13.24
N VAL A 28 17.58 17.80 12.75
CA VAL A 28 17.93 16.98 11.58
C VAL A 28 17.73 15.49 11.85
N ASN A 29 18.17 15.00 13.02
CA ASN A 29 17.97 13.60 13.41
C ASN A 29 16.48 13.23 13.55
N THR A 30 15.67 14.14 14.07
CA THR A 30 14.21 13.94 14.20
C THR A 30 13.55 13.83 12.82
N ARG A 31 13.94 14.69 11.86
CA ARG A 31 13.45 14.64 10.47
C ARG A 31 13.89 13.38 9.73
N LEU A 32 15.12 12.91 9.94
CA LEU A 32 15.62 11.65 9.36
C LEU A 32 14.89 10.41 9.90
N ARG A 33 14.55 10.40 11.19
CA ARG A 33 13.73 9.34 11.78
C ARG A 33 12.29 9.37 11.25
N ALA A 34 11.71 10.56 11.13
CA ALA A 34 10.37 10.74 10.56
C ALA A 34 10.32 10.23 9.11
N SER A 35 11.28 10.61 8.26
CA SER A 35 11.33 10.13 6.86
C SER A 35 11.57 8.62 6.76
N SER A 36 12.40 8.04 7.63
CA SER A 36 12.60 6.59 7.72
C SER A 36 11.31 5.84 8.07
N ASN A 37 10.51 6.36 9.01
CA ASN A 37 9.23 5.76 9.38
C ASN A 37 8.22 5.82 8.23
N ILE A 38 8.10 6.98 7.55
CA ILE A 38 7.20 7.11 6.41
C ILE A 38 7.59 6.15 5.27
N ILE A 39 8.89 5.97 5.00
CA ILE A 39 9.36 5.00 4.00
C ILE A 39 8.95 3.57 4.37
N LYS A 40 9.13 3.16 5.63
CA LYS A 40 8.71 1.83 6.10
C LYS A 40 7.21 1.62 5.97
N ASP A 41 6.43 2.65 6.25
CA ASP A 41 4.97 2.58 6.15
C ASP A 41 4.51 2.50 4.69
N LEU A 42 5.17 3.21 3.78
CA LEU A 42 4.97 3.06 2.33
C LEU A 42 5.33 1.65 1.85
N GLU A 43 6.45 1.07 2.32
CA GLU A 43 6.83 -0.30 1.98
C GLU A 43 5.80 -1.33 2.44
N LYS A 44 5.32 -1.21 3.70
CA LYS A 44 4.23 -2.05 4.21
C LYS A 44 2.95 -1.89 3.39
N ALA A 45 2.60 -0.65 3.03
CA ALA A 45 1.44 -0.36 2.22
C ALA A 45 1.53 -1.02 0.84
N ARG A 46 2.72 -1.02 0.22
CA ARG A 46 2.97 -1.69 -1.07
C ARG A 46 2.79 -3.20 -0.99
N ILE A 47 3.30 -3.85 0.06
CA ILE A 47 3.15 -5.29 0.25
C ILE A 47 1.66 -5.63 0.46
N SER A 48 0.96 -4.84 1.28
CA SER A 48 -0.47 -4.99 1.53
C SER A 48 -1.28 -4.85 0.23
N GLU A 49 -0.93 -3.88 -0.60
CA GLU A 49 -1.55 -3.64 -1.89
C GLU A 49 -1.34 -4.80 -2.86
N LEU A 50 -0.10 -5.29 -3.00
CA LEU A 50 0.20 -6.44 -3.86
C LEU A 50 -0.61 -7.68 -3.43
N LYS A 51 -0.73 -7.91 -2.13
CA LYS A 51 -1.55 -9.00 -1.58
C LYS A 51 -3.01 -8.86 -1.99
N LYS A 52 -3.61 -7.67 -1.82
CA LYS A 52 -5.01 -7.42 -2.23
C LYS A 52 -5.21 -7.58 -3.73
N TRP A 53 -4.26 -7.14 -4.55
CA TRP A 53 -4.27 -7.36 -6.00
C TRP A 53 -4.27 -8.84 -6.36
N TRP A 54 -3.44 -9.63 -5.67
CA TRP A 54 -3.40 -11.08 -5.85
C TRP A 54 -4.70 -11.76 -5.44
N GLU A 55 -5.27 -11.38 -4.31
CA GLU A 55 -6.56 -11.89 -3.84
C GLU A 55 -7.66 -11.59 -4.87
N MET A 56 -7.81 -10.33 -5.28
CA MET A 56 -8.80 -9.94 -6.29
C MET A 56 -8.60 -10.65 -7.63
N THR A 57 -7.37 -10.72 -8.14
CA THR A 57 -7.08 -11.34 -9.43
C THR A 57 -7.41 -12.83 -9.39
N SER A 58 -7.07 -13.50 -8.29
CA SER A 58 -7.38 -14.91 -8.08
C SER A 58 -8.90 -15.11 -8.03
N LEU A 59 -9.61 -14.33 -7.22
CA LEU A 59 -11.07 -14.39 -7.09
C LEU A 59 -11.79 -14.08 -8.41
N THR A 60 -11.29 -13.13 -9.19
CA THR A 60 -11.83 -12.80 -10.51
C THR A 60 -11.68 -13.98 -11.46
N LYS A 61 -10.50 -14.63 -11.50
CA LYS A 61 -10.29 -15.85 -12.28
C LYS A 61 -11.20 -16.99 -11.85
N TYR A 62 -11.50 -17.11 -10.55
CA TYR A 62 -12.47 -18.09 -10.08
C TYR A 62 -13.86 -17.83 -10.65
N MET A 63 -14.32 -16.58 -10.64
CA MET A 63 -15.60 -16.19 -11.24
C MET A 63 -15.64 -16.43 -12.76
N GLU A 64 -14.59 -16.05 -13.49
CA GLU A 64 -14.49 -16.22 -14.95
C GLU A 64 -14.57 -17.68 -15.38
N ASN A 65 -14.08 -18.60 -14.54
CA ASN A 65 -14.10 -20.04 -14.82
C ASN A 65 -15.29 -20.77 -14.18
N ASP A 66 -16.27 -20.04 -13.64
CA ASP A 66 -17.42 -20.56 -12.89
C ASP A 66 -17.02 -21.54 -11.76
N ARG A 67 -15.91 -21.23 -11.06
CA ARG A 67 -15.35 -22.05 -9.98
C ARG A 67 -15.46 -21.34 -8.64
N VAL A 68 -15.67 -22.13 -7.58
CA VAL A 68 -15.66 -21.63 -6.19
C VAL A 68 -14.42 -22.14 -5.44
N PRO A 69 -13.59 -21.26 -4.87
CA PRO A 69 -12.46 -21.64 -4.02
C PRO A 69 -12.94 -22.51 -2.85
N ARG A 70 -12.14 -23.50 -2.45
CA ARG A 70 -12.49 -24.42 -1.36
C ARG A 70 -12.93 -23.69 -0.08
N GLY A 71 -12.21 -22.65 0.32
CA GLY A 71 -12.51 -21.87 1.51
C GLY A 71 -13.76 -20.98 1.44
N LEU A 72 -14.39 -20.86 0.26
CA LEU A 72 -15.62 -20.07 0.05
C LEU A 72 -16.81 -20.93 -0.39
N ARG A 73 -16.67 -22.26 -0.42
CA ARG A 73 -17.79 -23.16 -0.72
C ARG A 73 -18.73 -23.23 0.47
N ILE A 74 -20.00 -22.94 0.22
CA ILE A 74 -21.07 -23.18 1.17
C ILE A 74 -21.47 -24.65 1.01
N LEU A 75 -21.22 -25.47 2.04
CA LEU A 75 -21.53 -26.90 2.07
C LEU A 75 -22.66 -27.24 3.05
N ILE A 76 -23.47 -26.24 3.40
CA ILE A 76 -24.64 -26.43 4.26
C ILE A 76 -25.60 -27.35 3.53
N VAL A 77 -26.20 -28.31 4.23
CA VAL A 77 -27.26 -29.18 3.69
C VAL A 77 -28.51 -28.92 4.54
N PRO A 78 -29.71 -28.85 3.96
CA PRO A 78 -30.95 -28.72 4.73
C PRO A 78 -31.11 -29.90 5.68
N THR A 79 -31.61 -29.63 6.88
CA THR A 79 -31.96 -30.69 7.86
C THR A 79 -33.40 -31.19 7.66
N LEU A 80 -34.09 -30.68 6.63
CA LEU A 80 -35.51 -30.91 6.42
C LEU A 80 -35.74 -32.05 5.43
N GLY A 81 -36.31 -33.16 5.93
CA GLY A 81 -36.79 -34.28 5.12
C GLY A 81 -35.68 -35.13 4.48
N ASP A 82 -36.12 -36.19 3.80
CA ASP A 82 -35.24 -36.97 2.92
C ASP A 82 -34.97 -36.14 1.66
N MET A 83 -33.70 -35.77 1.46
CA MET A 83 -33.26 -35.03 0.28
C MET A 83 -33.23 -36.00 -0.89
N ASP A 84 -34.23 -35.91 -1.78
CA ASP A 84 -34.19 -36.60 -3.05
C ASP A 84 -33.07 -36.01 -3.94
N PRO A 85 -32.58 -36.78 -4.93
CA PRO A 85 -31.44 -36.37 -5.76
C PRO A 85 -31.66 -35.05 -6.50
N ASP A 86 -32.90 -34.75 -6.91
CA ASP A 86 -33.22 -33.54 -7.67
C ASP A 86 -33.15 -32.30 -6.78
N LEU A 87 -33.71 -32.38 -5.56
CA LEU A 87 -33.58 -31.31 -4.56
C LEU A 87 -32.13 -31.06 -4.15
N LEU A 88 -31.31 -32.12 -4.05
CA LEU A 88 -29.89 -31.98 -3.72
C LEU A 88 -29.12 -31.23 -4.80
N GLU A 89 -29.43 -31.47 -6.08
CA GLU A 89 -28.80 -30.78 -7.19
C GLU A 89 -29.22 -29.30 -7.26
N GLU A 90 -30.52 -29.01 -7.08
CA GLU A 90 -31.01 -27.64 -7.00
C GLU A 90 -30.39 -26.88 -5.82
N TRP A 91 -30.25 -27.54 -4.67
CA TRP A 91 -29.60 -26.97 -3.50
C TRP A 91 -28.12 -26.66 -3.74
N ARG A 92 -27.38 -27.56 -4.42
CA ARG A 92 -25.99 -27.32 -4.82
C ARG A 92 -25.87 -26.12 -5.77
N SER A 93 -26.81 -25.97 -6.69
CA SER A 93 -26.86 -24.81 -7.58
C SER A 93 -27.06 -23.49 -6.81
N HIS A 94 -28.00 -23.47 -5.86
CA HIS A 94 -28.26 -22.30 -5.01
C HIS A 94 -27.06 -21.93 -4.15
N THR A 95 -26.46 -22.90 -3.47
CA THR A 95 -25.27 -22.69 -2.64
C THR A 95 -24.06 -22.22 -3.45
N ALA A 96 -23.84 -22.76 -4.66
CA ALA A 96 -22.83 -22.28 -5.58
C ALA A 96 -23.09 -20.83 -6.02
N ALA A 97 -24.34 -20.46 -6.32
CA ALA A 97 -24.71 -19.09 -6.66
C ALA A 97 -24.45 -18.11 -5.51
N CYS A 98 -24.77 -18.51 -4.27
CA CYS A 98 -24.45 -17.73 -3.07
C CYS A 98 -22.93 -17.55 -2.89
N SER A 99 -22.14 -18.61 -3.05
CA SER A 99 -20.68 -18.53 -3.02
C SER A 99 -20.12 -17.58 -4.08
N ARG A 100 -20.66 -17.58 -5.30
CA ARG A 100 -20.24 -16.63 -6.36
C ARG A 100 -20.58 -15.19 -6.02
N LYS A 101 -21.79 -14.94 -5.49
CA LYS A 101 -22.17 -13.61 -4.99
C LYS A 101 -21.22 -13.14 -3.90
N LEU A 102 -20.85 -14.02 -2.96
CA LEU A 102 -19.89 -13.73 -1.91
C LEU A 102 -18.52 -13.32 -2.49
N ILE A 103 -18.03 -14.03 -3.51
CA ILE A 103 -16.79 -13.66 -4.21
C ILE A 103 -16.88 -12.23 -4.78
N GLY A 104 -17.98 -11.89 -5.45
CA GLY A 104 -18.21 -10.54 -5.98
C GLY A 104 -18.19 -9.46 -4.90
N THR A 105 -18.80 -9.72 -3.75
CA THR A 105 -18.77 -8.83 -2.59
C THR A 105 -17.35 -8.64 -2.04
N LEU A 106 -16.58 -9.73 -1.92
CA LEU A 106 -15.19 -9.67 -1.45
C LEU A 106 -14.29 -8.86 -2.39
N ILE A 107 -14.45 -9.02 -3.71
CA ILE A 107 -13.72 -8.21 -4.70
C ILE A 107 -14.07 -6.72 -4.53
N THR A 108 -15.36 -6.40 -4.36
CA THR A 108 -15.82 -5.02 -4.18
C THR A 108 -15.27 -4.40 -2.90
N GLN A 109 -15.27 -5.14 -1.80
CA GLN A 109 -14.65 -4.71 -0.54
C GLN A 109 -13.15 -4.48 -0.70
N ALA A 110 -12.43 -5.40 -1.36
CA ALA A 110 -11.00 -5.27 -1.60
C ALA A 110 -10.67 -4.00 -2.41
N LYS A 111 -11.45 -3.69 -3.45
CA LYS A 111 -11.34 -2.45 -4.24
C LYS A 111 -11.46 -1.21 -3.37
N ARG A 112 -12.54 -1.10 -2.60
CA ARG A 112 -12.77 0.03 -1.69
C ARG A 112 -11.63 0.21 -0.68
N LEU A 113 -11.11 -0.88 -0.13
CA LEU A 113 -9.98 -0.82 0.80
C LEU A 113 -8.69 -0.35 0.14
N MET A 114 -8.44 -0.68 -1.13
CA MET A 114 -7.28 -0.15 -1.85
C MET A 114 -7.43 1.33 -2.17
N GLU A 115 -8.63 1.79 -2.55
CA GLU A 115 -8.90 3.22 -2.78
C GLU A 115 -8.62 4.03 -1.52
N ALA A 116 -9.11 3.58 -0.36
CA ALA A 116 -8.82 4.22 0.92
C ALA A 116 -7.32 4.19 1.27
N GLN A 117 -6.63 3.08 1.00
CA GLN A 117 -5.18 3.01 1.22
C GLN A 117 -4.39 3.93 0.29
N MET A 118 -4.86 4.15 -0.94
CA MET A 118 -4.23 5.07 -1.87
C MET A 118 -4.28 6.52 -1.37
N GLU A 119 -5.38 6.94 -0.77
CA GLU A 119 -5.51 8.28 -0.20
C GLU A 119 -4.50 8.51 0.95
N ILE A 120 -4.29 7.50 1.78
CA ILE A 120 -3.27 7.52 2.85
C ILE A 120 -1.87 7.62 2.23
N ILE A 121 -1.57 6.79 1.22
CA ILE A 121 -0.28 6.81 0.52
C ILE A 121 -0.01 8.17 -0.14
N GLU A 122 -1.01 8.76 -0.80
CA GLU A 122 -0.88 10.09 -1.41
C GLU A 122 -0.58 11.17 -0.37
N THR A 123 -1.19 11.07 0.82
CA THR A 123 -0.93 11.99 1.93
C THR A 123 0.49 11.83 2.48
N SER A 124 0.91 10.60 2.76
CA SER A 124 2.28 10.30 3.23
C SER A 124 3.37 10.69 2.22
N LEU A 125 3.07 10.63 0.92
CA LEU A 125 3.99 11.08 -0.12
C LEU A 125 4.12 12.62 -0.15
N LYS A 126 3.04 13.37 0.05
CA LYS A 126 3.10 14.84 0.16
C LYS A 126 3.93 15.27 1.38
N GLU A 127 3.80 14.57 2.49
CA GLU A 127 4.61 14.80 3.69
C GLU A 127 6.11 14.61 3.43
N LEU A 128 6.47 13.58 2.66
CA LEU A 128 7.86 13.33 2.22
C LEU A 128 8.40 14.39 1.24
N GLU A 129 7.54 14.98 0.41
CA GLU A 129 7.92 16.07 -0.52
C GLU A 129 8.20 17.39 0.20
N GLY A 130 7.59 17.61 1.37
CA GLY A 130 7.81 18.81 2.19
C GLY A 130 9.14 18.85 2.95
N ILE A 131 9.95 17.78 2.93
CA ILE A 131 11.24 17.69 3.64
C ILE A 131 12.37 18.14 2.69
N PRO A 132 13.02 19.30 2.92
CA PRO A 132 14.14 19.74 2.10
C PRO A 132 15.40 18.92 2.44
N ASN A 133 16.15 18.57 1.40
CA ASN A 133 17.41 17.80 1.38
C ASN A 133 17.26 16.28 1.14
N GLN A 134 17.04 15.89 -0.12
CA GLN A 134 16.87 14.50 -0.58
C GLN A 134 18.15 13.92 -1.23
N GLN A 135 19.28 13.94 -0.54
CA GLN A 135 20.41 13.10 -0.93
C GLN A 135 20.15 11.65 -0.47
N GLY A 136 19.35 10.90 -1.24
CA GLY A 136 19.14 9.45 -1.05
C GLY A 136 17.73 8.90 -1.28
N VAL A 137 16.69 9.74 -1.23
CA VAL A 137 15.28 9.37 -1.47
C VAL A 137 14.81 9.24 -2.96
N PRO A 138 15.60 9.50 -4.04
CA PRO A 138 15.04 9.61 -5.40
C PRO A 138 14.39 8.35 -5.98
N THR A 139 14.84 7.14 -5.64
CA THR A 139 14.46 5.94 -6.41
C THR A 139 13.07 5.39 -6.05
N LEU A 140 12.69 5.46 -4.77
CA LEU A 140 11.37 4.98 -4.32
C LEU A 140 10.27 6.01 -4.62
N LEU A 141 10.52 7.29 -4.36
CA LEU A 141 9.59 8.39 -4.71
C LEU A 141 9.28 8.41 -6.22
N LYS A 142 10.29 8.25 -7.08
CA LYS A 142 10.08 8.16 -8.55
C LYS A 142 9.23 6.95 -8.94
N LYS A 143 9.45 5.79 -8.32
CA LYS A 143 8.63 4.58 -8.55
C LYS A 143 7.18 4.80 -8.13
N TRP A 144 6.93 5.41 -6.97
CA TRP A 144 5.59 5.69 -6.50
C TRP A 144 4.84 6.72 -7.37
N LYS A 145 5.51 7.80 -7.78
CA LYS A 145 4.95 8.76 -8.75
C LYS A 145 4.56 8.10 -10.06
N TYR A 146 5.37 7.17 -10.57
CA TYR A 146 5.06 6.42 -11.77
C TYR A 146 3.82 5.51 -11.61
N VAL A 147 3.72 4.81 -10.48
CA VAL A 147 2.58 3.94 -10.16
C VAL A 147 1.29 4.74 -10.05
N LEU A 148 1.31 5.88 -9.34
CA LEU A 148 0.16 6.78 -9.23
C LEU A 148 -0.26 7.35 -10.59
N LYS A 149 0.70 7.79 -11.41
CA LYS A 149 0.43 8.36 -12.74
C LYS A 149 -0.18 7.34 -13.70
N ARG A 150 0.23 6.07 -13.66
CA ARG A 150 -0.37 5.00 -14.48
C ARG A 150 -1.80 4.64 -14.07
N ARG A 151 -2.18 4.85 -12.80
CA ARG A 151 -3.54 4.57 -12.33
C ARG A 151 -4.52 5.67 -12.66
N LYS A 152 -4.13 6.94 -12.63
CA LYS A 152 -5.00 8.08 -13.01
C LYS A 152 -5.30 8.17 -14.52
N MET A 153 -4.69 7.33 -15.35
CA MET A 153 -4.93 7.23 -16.81
C MET A 153 -5.86 6.07 -17.21
N LYS A 154 -6.36 5.30 -16.25
CA LYS A 154 -7.39 4.27 -16.46
C LYS A 154 -8.67 4.68 -15.75
#